data_AF-A0A537M3H5-F1
#
_entry.id   AF-A0A537M3H5-F1
#
_cell.length_a   1.000
_cell.length_b   1.000
_cell.length_c   1.000
_cell.angle_alpha   90.00
_cell.angle_beta   90.00
_cell.angle_gamma   90.00
#
_symmetry.space_group_name_H-M   'P 1'
#
loop_
_entity.id
_entity.type
_entity.pdbx_description
1 polymer ?
#
loop_
_entity_poly.entity_id
_entity_poly.type
_entity_poly.pdbx_seq_one_letter_code
_entity_poly.pdbx_strand_id
1 'polypeptide(L)'
;MKSVTALCLVIFLCSFHEVKAQEKKLPAVDFSTMTCEQFWEKTTPNDRGPFLFWLSGYFGHKNNSAVLDPVGFTEKTKVLSQFCSKQPNDSILTAADKVFAN
;
A
#
# COMPACT_ATOMS: atom_id res chain seq x y z
N MET A 1 -27.88 -4.78 -54.61
CA MET A 1 -27.02 -4.47 -53.45
C MET A 1 -27.90 -4.08 -52.25
N LYS A 2 -28.57 -5.05 -51.61
CA LYS A 2 -29.47 -4.76 -50.46
C LYS A 2 -29.33 -5.74 -49.30
N SER A 3 -28.41 -6.71 -49.39
CA SER A 3 -28.26 -7.77 -48.38
C SER A 3 -27.06 -7.60 -47.45
N VAL A 4 -26.29 -6.51 -47.57
CA VAL A 4 -25.11 -6.27 -46.71
C VAL A 4 -25.49 -5.49 -45.43
N THR A 5 -26.65 -4.84 -45.42
CA THR A 5 -27.03 -3.93 -44.33
C THR A 5 -27.59 -4.62 -43.08
N ALA A 6 -27.86 -5.93 -43.14
CA ALA A 6 -28.49 -6.65 -42.03
C ALA A 6 -27.49 -7.33 -41.07
N LEU A 7 -26.21 -7.46 -41.44
CA LEU A 7 -25.24 -8.23 -40.63
C LEU A 7 -24.47 -7.37 -39.61
N CYS A 8 -24.45 -6.05 -39.76
CA CYS A 8 -23.69 -5.16 -38.85
C CYS A 8 -24.44 -4.77 -37.56
N LEU A 9 -25.75 -5.05 -37.46
CA LEU A 9 -26.56 -4.59 -36.31
C LEU A 9 -26.49 -5.49 -35.07
N VAL A 10 -25.91 -6.68 -35.16
CA VAL A 10 -25.88 -7.64 -34.03
C VAL A 10 -24.58 -7.58 -33.21
N ILE A 11 -23.50 -7.00 -33.75
CA ILE A 11 -22.19 -6.99 -33.09
C ILE A 11 -22.02 -5.80 -32.11
N PHE A 12 -22.85 -4.76 -32.22
CA PHE A 12 -22.68 -3.54 -31.41
C PHE A 12 -23.34 -3.58 -30.02
N LEU A 13 -24.08 -4.65 -29.68
CA LEU A 13 -24.86 -4.73 -28.44
C LEU A 13 -24.16 -5.43 -27.26
N CYS A 14 -22.90 -5.87 -27.40
CA CYS A 14 -22.26 -6.71 -26.37
C CYS A 14 -21.09 -6.10 -25.58
N SER A 15 -20.76 -4.80 -25.71
CA SER A 15 -19.53 -4.28 -25.06
C SER A 15 -19.68 -3.01 -24.21
N PHE A 16 -20.90 -2.62 -23.82
CA PHE A 16 -21.08 -1.64 -22.73
C PHE A 16 -21.39 -2.36 -21.42
N HIS A 17 -20.52 -3.27 -20.99
CA HIS A 17 -20.41 -3.49 -19.55
C HIS A 17 -19.76 -2.24 -18.97
N GLU A 18 -20.58 -1.38 -18.35
CA GLU A 18 -20.07 -0.42 -17.38
C GLU A 18 -19.28 -1.23 -16.33
N VAL A 19 -17.96 -1.26 -16.45
CA VAL A 19 -17.10 -1.66 -15.34
C VAL A 19 -17.30 -0.57 -14.30
N LYS A 20 -18.33 -0.72 -13.46
CA LYS A 20 -18.42 0.04 -12.21
C LYS A 20 -17.16 -0.32 -11.45
N ALA A 21 -16.24 0.63 -11.34
CA ALA A 21 -15.08 0.49 -10.48
C ALA A 21 -15.63 0.17 -9.08
N GLN A 22 -15.52 -1.09 -8.67
CA GLN A 22 -15.88 -1.48 -7.32
C GLN A 22 -14.86 -0.81 -6.41
N GLU A 23 -15.27 0.31 -5.81
CA GLU A 23 -14.44 1.05 -4.87
C GLU A 23 -14.23 0.18 -3.62
N LYS A 24 -13.17 -0.63 -3.62
CA LYS A 24 -12.78 -1.42 -2.45
C LYS A 24 -12.28 -0.43 -1.40
N LYS A 25 -13.17 0.05 -0.54
CA LYS A 25 -12.80 0.86 0.62
C LYS A 25 -11.94 0.00 1.54
N LEU A 26 -10.65 0.31 1.60
CA LEU A 26 -9.77 -0.27 2.61
C LEU A 26 -10.23 0.24 3.98
N PRO A 27 -10.35 -0.63 4.99
CA PRO A 27 -10.62 -0.18 6.35
C PRO A 27 -9.48 0.74 6.82
N ALA A 28 -9.76 1.61 7.78
CA ALA A 28 -8.71 2.37 8.44
C ALA A 28 -7.67 1.40 9.04
N VAL A 29 -6.40 1.74 8.89
CA VAL A 29 -5.28 0.95 9.40
C VAL A 29 -4.69 1.66 10.60
N ASP A 30 -4.67 0.98 11.75
CA ASP A 30 -4.05 1.46 12.97
C ASP A 30 -2.67 0.81 13.15
N PHE A 31 -1.61 1.55 12.82
CA PHE A 31 -0.24 1.07 12.95
C PHE A 31 0.22 0.89 14.40
N SER A 32 -0.49 1.46 15.37
CA SER A 32 -0.16 1.29 16.79
C SER A 32 -0.51 -0.11 17.32
N THR A 33 -1.46 -0.79 16.66
CA THR A 33 -1.95 -2.13 17.02
C THR A 33 -1.61 -3.19 15.98
N MET A 34 -1.34 -2.79 14.73
CA MET A 34 -0.89 -3.70 13.68
C MET A 34 0.49 -4.29 14.00
N THR A 35 0.56 -5.61 14.13
CA THR A 35 1.80 -6.34 14.41
C THR A 35 2.75 -6.35 13.20
N CYS A 36 4.05 -6.51 13.47
CA CYS A 36 5.08 -6.74 12.48
C CYS A 36 4.73 -7.92 11.53
N GLU A 37 4.19 -9.02 12.06
CA GLU A 37 3.74 -10.16 11.25
C GLU A 37 2.59 -9.77 10.31
N GLN A 38 1.56 -9.07 10.81
CA GLN A 38 0.47 -8.59 9.96
C GLN A 38 0.98 -7.65 8.85
N PHE A 39 1.97 -6.82 9.16
CA PHE A 39 2.54 -5.88 8.20
C PHE A 39 3.34 -6.58 7.09
N TRP A 40 4.24 -7.50 7.44
CA TRP A 40 5.12 -8.14 6.46
C TRP A 40 4.53 -9.36 5.78
N GLU A 41 3.69 -10.13 6.46
CA GLU A 41 3.17 -11.40 5.93
C GLU A 41 1.75 -11.28 5.37
N LYS A 42 0.91 -10.41 5.95
CA LYS A 42 -0.53 -10.34 5.62
C LYS A 42 -0.91 -9.14 4.75
N THR A 43 -0.08 -8.11 4.71
CA THR A 43 -0.29 -6.93 3.86
C THR A 43 0.28 -7.20 2.47
N THR A 44 -0.49 -6.93 1.41
CA THR A 44 0.01 -7.13 0.04
C THR A 44 1.14 -6.14 -0.27
N PRO A 45 2.08 -6.48 -1.18
CA PRO A 45 3.12 -5.53 -1.59
C PRO A 45 2.57 -4.19 -2.10
N ASN A 46 1.42 -4.20 -2.78
CA ASN A 46 0.74 -3.01 -3.29
C ASN A 46 0.26 -2.06 -2.18
N ASP A 47 -0.18 -2.61 -1.05
CA ASP A 47 -0.62 -1.81 0.11
C ASP A 47 0.56 -1.45 1.02
N ARG A 48 1.57 -2.33 1.10
CA ARG A 48 2.69 -2.18 2.02
C ARG A 48 3.61 -1.02 1.68
N GLY A 49 3.87 -0.78 0.39
CA GLY A 49 4.66 0.36 -0.06
C GLY A 49 4.10 1.71 0.45
N PRO A 50 2.83 2.03 0.17
CA PRO A 50 2.14 3.19 0.75
C PRO A 50 2.21 3.25 2.28
N PHE A 51 2.08 2.13 2.99
CA PHE A 51 2.17 2.12 4.45
C PHE A 51 3.58 2.45 4.97
N LEU A 52 4.63 1.96 4.29
CA LEU A 52 6.02 2.34 4.60
C LEU A 52 6.25 3.85 4.37
N PHE A 53 5.70 4.41 3.29
CA PHE A 53 5.76 5.86 3.06
C PHE A 53 4.99 6.65 4.13
N TRP A 54 3.84 6.16 4.58
CA TRP A 54 3.11 6.77 5.69
C TRP A 54 3.96 6.79 6.97
N LEU A 55 4.61 5.68 7.33
CA LEU A 55 5.51 5.62 8.49
C LEU A 55 6.67 6.61 8.34
N SER A 56 7.29 6.69 7.16
CA SER A 56 8.34 7.66 6.86
C SER A 56 7.85 9.10 7.10
N GLY A 57 6.67 9.46 6.60
CA GLY A 57 6.06 10.78 6.80
C GLY A 57 5.70 11.06 8.26
N TYR A 58 5.18 10.07 8.98
CA TYR A 58 4.87 10.18 10.41
C TYR A 58 6.11 10.54 11.24
N PHE A 59 7.24 9.86 11.00
CA PHE A 59 8.50 10.17 11.66
C PHE A 59 9.18 11.44 11.12
N GLY A 60 8.99 11.77 9.84
CA GLY A 60 9.39 13.06 9.28
C GLY A 60 8.73 14.22 10.04
N HIS A 61 7.42 14.14 10.28
CA HIS A 61 6.70 15.12 11.09
C HIS A 61 7.21 15.17 12.54
N LYS A 62 7.37 14.00 13.19
CA LYS A 62 7.92 13.90 14.56
C LYS A 62 9.31 14.53 14.68
N ASN A 63 10.12 14.46 13.63
CA ASN A 63 11.49 14.98 13.57
C ASN A 63 11.57 16.40 12.99
N ASN A 64 10.44 17.09 12.75
CA ASN A 64 10.38 18.42 12.10
C ASN A 64 11.12 18.47 10.74
N SER A 65 11.09 17.38 9.98
CA SER A 65 11.75 17.26 8.69
C SER A 65 10.74 17.29 7.54
N ALA A 66 11.02 18.12 6.53
CA ALA A 66 10.33 18.10 5.24
C ALA A 66 11.09 17.28 4.17
N VAL A 67 12.18 16.61 4.56
CA VAL A 67 13.09 15.93 3.62
C VAL A 67 12.76 14.45 3.56
N LEU A 68 12.46 13.97 2.36
CA LEU A 68 12.51 12.55 2.03
C LEU A 68 13.90 12.23 1.49
N ASP A 69 14.68 11.46 2.24
CA ASP A 69 15.92 10.82 1.75
C ASP A 69 15.58 9.41 1.23
N PRO A 70 15.58 9.18 -0.11
CA PRO A 70 15.21 7.88 -0.66
C PRO A 70 16.19 6.76 -0.27
N VAL A 71 17.48 7.08 -0.14
CA VAL A 71 18.52 6.08 0.20
C VAL A 71 18.38 5.69 1.67
N GLY A 72 18.27 6.69 2.56
CA GLY A 72 18.01 6.47 3.97
C GLY A 72 16.68 5.74 4.21
N PHE A 73 15.65 6.03 3.41
CA PHE A 73 14.38 5.29 3.46
C PHE A 73 14.56 3.80 3.12
N THR A 74 15.30 3.46 2.06
CA THR A 74 15.58 2.05 1.72
C THR A 74 16.35 1.34 2.83
N GLU A 75 17.36 1.99 3.44
CA GLU A 75 18.12 1.35 4.52
C GLU A 75 17.28 1.21 5.80
N LYS A 76 16.55 2.26 6.20
CA LYS A 76 15.65 2.21 7.37
C LYS A 76 14.56 1.15 7.19
N THR A 77 13.98 1.00 6.00
CA THR A 77 12.96 -0.05 5.75
C THR A 77 13.54 -1.46 5.80
N LYS A 78 14.78 -1.66 5.35
CA LYS A 78 15.52 -2.93 5.52
C LYS A 78 15.76 -3.26 7.00
N VAL A 79 16.23 -2.29 7.78
CA VAL A 79 16.44 -2.47 9.24
C VAL A 79 15.11 -2.75 9.95
N LEU A 80 14.03 -2.06 9.57
CA LEU A 80 12.69 -2.33 10.09
C LEU A 80 12.23 -3.76 9.80
N SER A 81 12.43 -4.26 8.58
CA SER A 81 12.12 -5.65 8.23
C SER A 81 12.91 -6.66 9.09
N GLN A 82 14.20 -6.40 9.31
CA GLN A 82 15.05 -7.23 10.17
C GLN A 82 14.66 -7.19 11.64
N PHE A 83 14.17 -6.05 12.14
CA PHE A 83 13.62 -5.95 13.49
C PHE A 83 12.35 -6.79 13.59
N CYS A 84 11.43 -6.61 12.64
CA CYS A 84 10.14 -7.30 12.64
C CYS A 84 10.27 -8.82 12.51
N SER A 85 11.26 -9.35 11.79
CA SER A 85 11.48 -10.80 11.72
C SER A 85 11.89 -11.43 13.06
N LYS A 86 12.46 -10.63 13.97
CA LYS A 86 12.84 -11.06 15.32
C LYS A 86 11.75 -10.82 16.36
N GLN A 87 10.88 -9.82 16.11
CA GLN A 87 9.82 -9.39 17.02
C GLN A 87 8.47 -9.34 16.29
N PRO A 88 7.91 -10.50 15.87
CA PRO A 88 6.72 -10.52 15.03
C PRO A 88 5.46 -9.94 15.70
N ASN A 89 5.41 -9.96 17.03
CA ASN A 89 4.25 -9.51 17.82
C ASN A 89 4.32 -8.02 18.22
N ASP A 90 5.47 -7.35 18.07
CA ASP A 90 5.56 -5.92 18.30
C ASP A 90 4.71 -5.18 17.27
N SER A 91 4.11 -4.05 17.64
CA SER A 91 3.43 -3.22 16.66
C SER A 91 4.44 -2.58 15.70
N ILE A 92 4.05 -2.46 14.43
CA ILE A 92 4.91 -1.91 13.38
C ILE A 92 5.32 -0.47 13.69
N LEU A 93 4.44 0.32 14.35
CA LEU A 93 4.78 1.67 14.78
C LEU A 93 5.87 1.70 15.86
N THR A 94 5.80 0.78 16.83
CA THR A 94 6.85 0.64 17.87
C THR A 94 8.18 0.20 17.28
N ALA A 95 8.14 -0.73 16.32
CA ALA A 95 9.33 -1.15 15.58
C ALA A 95 9.91 0.00 14.76
N ALA A 96 9.06 0.76 14.07
CA ALA A 96 9.48 1.90 13.26
C ALA A 96 10.06 3.04 14.10
N ASP A 97 9.55 3.31 15.31
CA ASP A 97 10.11 4.33 16.21
C ASP A 97 11.59 4.08 16.50
N LYS A 98 11.98 2.81 16.73
CA LYS A 98 13.37 2.42 16.98
C LYS A 98 14.31 2.67 15.79
N VAL A 99 13.76 2.80 14.58
CA VAL A 99 14.54 2.87 13.33
C VAL A 99 14.48 4.26 12.69
N PHE A 100 13.33 4.93 12.78
CA PHE A 100 13.05 6.19 12.09
C PHE A 100 13.13 7.43 12.98
N ALA A 101 13.01 7.30 14.31
CA ALA A 101 13.03 8.45 15.23
C ALA A 101 14.42 9.10 15.42
N ASN A 102 15.46 8.57 14.74
CA ASN A 102 16.81 9.14 14.68
C ASN A 102 17.00 10.00 13.43
#